data_AF-A0A946S3Q1-F1
#
_entry.id   AF-A0A946S3Q1-F1
#
_cell.length_a   1.000
_cell.length_b   1.000
_cell.length_c   1.000
_cell.angle_alpha   90.00
_cell.angle_beta   90.00
_cell.angle_gamma   90.00
#
_symmetry.space_group_name_H-M   'P 1'
#
loop_
_entity.id
_entity.type
_entity.pdbx_description
1 polymer ?
#
loop_
_entity_poly.entity_id
_entity_poly.type
_entity_poly.pdbx_seq_one_letter_code
_entity_poly.pdbx_strand_id
1 'polypeptide(L)'
;KYNNYKKEELSEVEIIKKIMLWSSMPTTSRHHWGTDIDINGFDDYFSEENKKANKEYKWLLINAPKFDFYQVYTEKGEGKRRTGYNEEKWHWSYMPLACKYLNLYQEIVTYEDISGFSGSHFAKEMDIINKYVFGISDI
;
A
#
# COMPACT_ATOMS: atom_id res chain seq x y z
N LYS A 1 -8.04 11.23 8.55
CA LYS A 1 -8.55 11.32 7.16
C LYS A 1 -10.07 11.13 7.11
N TYR A 2 -10.61 10.00 7.58
CA TYR A 2 -12.06 9.71 7.55
C TYR A 2 -12.95 10.84 8.07
N ASN A 3 -12.75 11.29 9.31
CA ASN A 3 -13.56 12.36 9.91
C ASN A 3 -13.44 13.72 9.21
N ASN A 4 -12.38 13.94 8.42
CA ASN A 4 -12.24 15.16 7.62
C ASN A 4 -13.08 15.05 6.35
N TYR A 5 -12.95 13.94 5.60
CA TYR A 5 -13.73 13.73 4.38
C TYR A 5 -15.23 13.55 4.64
N LYS A 6 -15.62 13.09 5.84
CA LYS A 6 -17.04 13.03 6.24
C LYS A 6 -17.70 14.41 6.29
N LYS A 7 -16.92 15.50 6.35
CA LYS A 7 -17.42 16.88 6.26
C LYS A 7 -17.65 17.36 4.82
N GLU A 8 -17.18 16.61 3.82
CA GLU A 8 -17.24 16.95 2.39
C GLU A 8 -18.45 16.33 1.66
N GLU A 9 -19.51 15.93 2.39
CA GLU A 9 -20.76 15.33 1.85
C GLU A 9 -20.58 14.04 1.01
N LEU A 10 -19.42 13.39 1.09
CA LEU A 10 -19.19 12.08 0.48
C LEU A 10 -19.87 10.96 1.27
N SER A 11 -20.32 9.91 0.58
CA SER A 11 -20.77 8.68 1.26
C SER A 11 -19.59 8.00 1.98
N GLU A 12 -19.87 7.27 3.05
CA GLU A 12 -18.82 6.62 3.84
C GLU A 12 -17.98 5.63 3.01
N VAL A 13 -18.62 4.90 2.08
CA VAL A 13 -17.93 4.01 1.13
C VAL A 13 -16.99 4.78 0.20
N GLU A 14 -17.41 5.95 -0.32
CA GLU A 14 -16.56 6.79 -1.15
C GLU A 14 -15.37 7.34 -0.38
N ILE A 15 -15.58 7.71 0.89
CA ILE A 15 -14.52 8.17 1.79
C ILE A 15 -13.47 7.06 1.97
N ILE A 16 -13.91 5.82 2.25
CA ILE A 16 -12.97 4.70 2.40
C ILE A 16 -12.25 4.44 1.09
N LYS A 17 -12.96 4.37 -0.05
CA LYS A 17 -12.32 4.19 -1.36
C LYS A 17 -11.25 5.24 -1.63
N LYS A 18 -11.55 6.52 -1.36
CA LYS A 18 -10.63 7.66 -1.53
C LYS A 18 -9.38 7.53 -0.65
N ILE A 19 -9.54 7.14 0.62
CA ILE A 19 -8.42 6.92 1.55
C ILE A 19 -7.55 5.75 1.10
N MET A 20 -8.19 4.62 0.76
CA MET A 20 -7.53 3.37 0.39
C MET A 20 -6.77 3.44 -0.95
N LEU A 21 -6.84 4.55 -1.69
CA LEU A 21 -5.97 4.77 -2.85
C LEU A 21 -4.48 4.85 -2.45
N TRP A 22 -4.20 5.43 -1.28
CA TRP A 22 -2.83 5.79 -0.86
C TRP A 22 -2.56 5.55 0.62
N SER A 23 -3.55 5.10 1.39
CA SER A 23 -3.39 4.94 2.83
C SER A 23 -4.14 3.72 3.31
N SER A 24 -3.39 2.82 3.93
CA SER A 24 -3.91 1.63 4.59
C SER A 24 -4.83 1.98 5.74
N MET A 25 -5.81 1.12 5.99
CA MET A 25 -6.42 1.06 7.32
C MET A 25 -5.33 0.71 8.35
N PRO A 26 -5.44 1.19 9.60
CA PRO A 26 -4.69 0.62 10.71
C PRO A 26 -4.80 -0.91 10.71
N THR A 27 -3.72 -1.60 11.11
CA THR A 27 -3.58 -3.07 11.02
C THR A 27 -3.37 -3.63 9.60
N THR A 28 -3.57 -2.86 8.52
CA THR A 28 -3.44 -3.37 7.13
C THR A 28 -2.23 -2.80 6.38
N SER A 29 -1.37 -2.03 7.05
CA SER A 29 -0.11 -1.54 6.47
C SER A 29 1.01 -2.56 6.64
N ARG A 30 1.84 -2.70 5.59
CA ARG A 30 3.08 -3.49 5.62
C ARG A 30 4.21 -2.79 6.40
N HIS A 31 4.15 -1.46 6.54
CA HIS A 31 5.09 -0.69 7.36
C HIS A 31 5.11 -1.15 8.83
N HIS A 32 4.00 -1.71 9.34
CA HIS A 32 3.96 -2.28 10.68
C HIS A 32 4.90 -3.47 10.89
N TRP A 33 5.32 -4.14 9.80
CA TRP A 33 6.20 -5.30 9.89
C TRP A 33 7.69 -4.93 9.98
N GLY A 34 8.02 -3.65 9.80
CA GLY A 34 9.41 -3.18 9.77
C GLY A 34 10.20 -3.66 8.55
N THR A 35 9.52 -4.14 7.51
CA THR A 35 10.14 -4.62 6.26
C THR A 35 10.03 -3.64 5.10
N ASP A 36 9.23 -2.59 5.26
CA ASP A 36 8.89 -1.68 4.18
C ASP A 36 9.43 -0.29 4.52
N ILE A 37 9.93 0.41 3.50
CA ILE A 37 10.53 1.74 3.63
C ILE A 37 9.99 2.68 2.54
N ASP A 38 9.84 3.95 2.92
CA ASP A 38 9.51 5.03 1.99
C ASP A 38 10.75 5.89 1.73
N ILE A 39 11.20 5.98 0.49
CA ILE A 39 12.36 6.79 0.08
C ILE A 39 11.86 8.15 -0.42
N ASN A 40 12.37 9.24 0.17
CA ASN A 40 12.02 10.64 -0.18
C ASN A 40 10.56 11.08 0.05
N GLY A 41 9.73 10.25 0.70
CA GLY A 41 8.35 10.60 1.08
C GLY A 41 7.33 10.53 -0.08
N PHE A 42 6.13 11.07 0.16
CA PHE A 42 4.96 10.88 -0.70
C PHE A 42 4.91 11.83 -1.92
N ASP A 43 4.50 11.26 -3.07
CA ASP A 43 3.96 11.85 -4.31
C ASP A 43 4.70 13.00 -5.03
N ASP A 44 4.99 14.13 -4.38
CA ASP A 44 5.49 15.31 -5.10
C ASP A 44 6.91 15.10 -5.64
N TYR A 45 7.73 14.31 -4.92
CA TYR A 45 9.10 14.07 -5.31
C TYR A 45 9.19 13.30 -6.64
N PHE A 46 8.39 12.25 -6.82
CA PHE A 46 8.43 11.38 -8.01
C PHE A 46 7.49 11.82 -9.14
N SER A 47 7.15 13.11 -9.18
CA SER A 47 6.43 13.74 -10.28
C SER A 47 7.18 13.60 -11.62
N GLU A 48 6.44 13.54 -12.73
CA GLU A 48 7.03 13.37 -14.07
C GLU A 48 8.02 14.47 -14.44
N GLU A 49 7.80 15.68 -13.93
CA GLU A 49 8.64 16.85 -14.15
C GLU A 49 9.98 16.78 -13.40
N ASN A 50 10.06 15.98 -12.33
CA ASN A 50 11.28 15.85 -11.52
C ASN A 50 12.29 14.87 -12.16
N LYS A 51 13.14 15.41 -13.03
CA LYS A 51 14.20 14.64 -13.71
C LYS A 51 15.17 13.92 -12.76
N LYS A 52 15.41 14.46 -11.56
CA LYS A 52 16.29 13.83 -10.56
C LYS A 52 15.61 12.58 -10.00
N ALA A 53 14.38 12.72 -9.52
CA ALA A 53 13.60 11.61 -8.99
C ALA A 53 13.38 10.50 -10.03
N ASN A 54 13.14 10.85 -11.30
CA ASN A 54 13.04 9.88 -12.39
C ASN A 54 14.32 9.07 -12.61
N LYS A 55 15.50 9.68 -12.44
CA LYS A 55 16.78 8.95 -12.49
C LYS A 55 16.96 8.04 -11.28
N GLU A 56 16.62 8.52 -10.09
CA GLU A 56 16.69 7.73 -8.85
C GLU A 56 15.72 6.55 -8.87
N TYR A 57 14.49 6.73 -9.33
CA TYR A 57 13.51 5.66 -9.48
C TYR A 57 14.03 4.57 -10.45
N LYS A 58 14.54 4.96 -11.62
CA LYS A 58 15.18 4.02 -12.56
C LYS A 58 16.38 3.30 -11.94
N TRP A 59 17.17 4.00 -11.13
CA TRP A 59 18.28 3.39 -10.41
C TRP A 59 17.79 2.37 -9.39
N LEU A 60 16.73 2.68 -8.63
CA LEU A 60 16.13 1.77 -7.65
C LEU A 60 15.58 0.52 -8.32
N LEU A 61 14.84 0.64 -9.43
CA LEU A 61 14.34 -0.50 -10.20
C LEU A 61 15.44 -1.49 -10.61
N ILE A 62 16.65 -1.01 -10.86
CA ILE A 62 17.80 -1.83 -11.30
C ILE A 62 18.63 -2.34 -10.11
N ASN A 63 18.74 -1.57 -9.03
CA ASN A 63 19.71 -1.83 -7.97
C ASN A 63 19.10 -2.30 -6.65
N ALA A 64 17.87 -1.91 -6.31
CA ALA A 64 17.21 -2.36 -5.09
C ALA A 64 17.05 -3.89 -5.01
N PRO A 65 16.73 -4.62 -6.11
CA PRO A 65 16.67 -6.08 -6.07
C PRO A 65 17.99 -6.76 -5.69
N LYS A 66 19.15 -6.09 -5.88
CA LYS A 66 20.46 -6.63 -5.46
C LYS A 66 20.62 -6.69 -3.93
N PHE A 67 19.73 -6.01 -3.21
CA PHE A 67 19.66 -5.97 -1.75
C PHE A 67 18.32 -6.54 -1.25
N ASP A 68 17.64 -7.33 -2.09
CA ASP A 68 16.33 -7.94 -1.84
C ASP A 68 15.17 -6.96 -1.57
N PHE A 69 15.31 -5.70 -2.02
CA PHE A 69 14.23 -4.72 -1.97
C PHE A 69 13.48 -4.65 -3.31
N TYR A 70 12.16 -4.69 -3.23
CA TYR A 70 11.27 -4.68 -4.40
C TYR A 70 10.11 -3.70 -4.21
N GLN A 71 9.69 -3.09 -5.31
CA GLN A 71 8.48 -2.25 -5.33
C GLN A 71 7.24 -3.13 -5.41
N VAL A 72 6.49 -3.20 -4.32
CA VAL A 72 5.29 -4.08 -4.21
C VAL A 72 4.01 -3.43 -4.74
N TYR A 73 3.98 -2.11 -4.87
CA TYR A 73 2.85 -1.36 -5.43
C TYR A 73 3.23 -0.78 -6.78
N THR A 74 3.33 -1.63 -7.81
CA THR A 74 3.59 -1.20 -9.19
C THR A 74 2.30 -0.66 -9.85
N GLU A 75 2.32 -0.27 -11.12
CA GLU A 75 1.09 0.17 -11.82
C GLU A 75 0.00 -0.94 -11.85
N LYS A 76 -1.27 -0.54 -11.69
CA LYS A 76 -2.43 -1.45 -11.84
C LYS A 76 -2.83 -1.56 -13.32
N GLY A 77 -3.25 -2.74 -13.78
CA GLY A 77 -3.72 -2.92 -15.15
C GLY A 77 -3.75 -4.36 -15.65
N GLU A 78 -4.12 -4.53 -16.92
CA GLU A 78 -4.08 -5.84 -17.59
C GLU A 78 -2.64 -6.37 -17.66
N GLY A 79 -2.45 -7.64 -17.28
CA GLY A 79 -1.12 -8.23 -17.15
C GLY A 79 -0.27 -7.71 -15.98
N LYS A 80 -0.86 -6.88 -15.09
CA LYS A 80 -0.26 -6.38 -13.86
C LYS A 80 -1.15 -6.73 -12.66
N ARG A 81 -0.85 -6.19 -11.48
CA ARG A 81 -1.75 -6.32 -10.32
C ARG A 81 -3.09 -5.64 -10.59
N ARG A 82 -4.17 -6.22 -10.07
CA ARG A 82 -5.55 -5.72 -10.27
C ARG A 82 -6.07 -4.87 -9.12
N THR A 83 -5.55 -5.08 -7.92
CA THR A 83 -6.03 -4.46 -6.68
C THR A 83 -4.86 -3.86 -5.89
N GLY A 84 -5.13 -3.31 -4.71
CA GLY A 84 -4.17 -2.64 -3.86
C GLY A 84 -4.18 -1.12 -4.01
N TYR A 85 -3.19 -0.49 -3.38
CA TYR A 85 -2.96 0.95 -3.44
C TYR A 85 -2.63 1.41 -4.87
N ASN A 86 -2.41 2.70 -5.11
CA ASN A 86 -1.93 3.17 -6.41
C ASN A 86 -0.44 2.83 -6.60
N GLU A 87 0.15 3.21 -7.74
CA GLU A 87 1.59 3.00 -7.93
C GLU A 87 2.34 3.90 -6.94
N GLU A 88 3.17 3.30 -6.08
CA GLU A 88 3.94 4.03 -5.08
C GLU A 88 5.43 3.86 -5.40
N LYS A 89 6.02 4.85 -6.08
CA LYS A 89 7.44 4.79 -6.53
C LYS A 89 8.44 4.90 -5.37
N TRP A 90 7.98 5.39 -4.23
CA TRP A 90 8.74 5.56 -2.99
C TRP A 90 8.71 4.32 -2.08
N HIS A 91 7.76 3.40 -2.26
CA HIS A 91 7.50 2.29 -1.32
C HIS A 91 8.23 1.02 -1.74
N TRP A 92 9.18 0.58 -0.91
CA TRP A 92 10.04 -0.58 -1.18
C TRP A 92 10.00 -1.57 -0.02
N SER A 93 9.82 -2.86 -0.32
CA SER A 93 9.69 -3.93 0.67
C SER A 93 10.90 -4.88 0.63
N TYR A 94 11.47 -5.18 1.79
CA TYR A 94 12.50 -6.20 1.98
C TYR A 94 11.84 -7.59 1.98
N MET A 95 11.80 -8.20 0.79
CA MET A 95 10.98 -9.38 0.53
C MET A 95 11.34 -10.64 1.34
N PRO A 96 12.61 -10.90 1.73
CA PRO A 96 12.96 -12.10 2.50
C PRO A 96 12.21 -12.23 3.83
N LEU A 97 11.84 -11.10 4.44
CA LEU A 97 11.00 -11.07 5.64
C LEU A 97 9.55 -10.76 5.31
N ALA A 98 9.30 -9.84 4.38
CA ALA A 98 7.96 -9.39 4.09
C ALA A 98 7.05 -10.52 3.53
N CYS A 99 7.60 -11.47 2.77
CA CYS A 99 6.88 -12.68 2.36
C CYS A 99 6.46 -13.54 3.56
N LYS A 100 7.36 -13.73 4.54
CA LYS A 100 7.07 -14.52 5.74
C LYS A 100 5.97 -13.88 6.56
N TYR A 101 6.02 -12.56 6.71
CA TYR A 101 5.02 -11.80 7.45
C TYR A 101 3.69 -11.70 6.72
N LEU A 102 3.68 -11.65 5.39
CA LEU A 102 2.44 -11.72 4.60
C LEU A 102 1.74 -13.08 4.79
N ASN A 103 2.50 -14.18 4.75
CA ASN A 103 1.95 -15.52 5.00
C ASN A 103 1.43 -15.64 6.43
N LEU A 104 2.19 -15.15 7.42
CA LEU A 104 1.74 -15.16 8.81
C LEU A 104 0.49 -14.29 9.00
N TYR A 105 0.42 -13.12 8.35
CA TYR A 105 -0.75 -12.25 8.37
C TYR A 105 -2.00 -12.99 7.89
N GLN A 106 -1.87 -13.76 6.81
CA GLN A 106 -2.96 -14.59 6.28
C GLN A 106 -3.46 -15.63 7.28
N GLU A 107 -2.58 -16.15 8.13
CA GLU A 107 -2.92 -17.18 9.11
C GLU A 107 -3.54 -16.62 10.40
N ILE A 108 -3.08 -15.44 10.85
CA ILE A 108 -3.39 -14.95 12.21
C ILE A 108 -4.29 -13.72 12.25
N VAL A 109 -4.44 -12.98 11.14
CA VAL A 109 -5.22 -11.73 11.14
C VAL A 109 -6.57 -11.93 10.48
N THR A 110 -7.61 -11.50 11.19
CA THR A 110 -9.00 -11.54 10.78
C THR A 110 -9.58 -10.12 10.68
N TYR A 111 -10.82 -9.98 10.21
CA TYR A 111 -11.45 -8.65 10.14
C TYR A 111 -11.77 -8.10 11.53
N GLU A 112 -11.89 -8.96 12.53
CA GLU A 112 -12.10 -8.60 13.93
C GLU A 112 -10.89 -7.84 14.53
N ASP A 113 -9.69 -8.11 14.02
CA ASP A 113 -8.44 -7.42 14.39
C ASP A 113 -8.31 -6.02 13.75
N ILE A 114 -9.13 -5.73 12.72
CA ILE A 114 -9.19 -4.43 12.05
C ILE A 114 -10.30 -3.60 12.71
N SER A 115 -10.04 -3.11 13.91
CA SER A 115 -11.01 -2.40 14.74
C SER A 115 -10.41 -1.20 15.48
N GLY A 116 -11.23 -0.46 16.24
CA GLY A 116 -10.76 0.64 17.10
C GLY A 116 -10.58 2.00 16.41
N PHE A 117 -11.02 2.15 15.16
CA PHE A 117 -11.00 3.43 14.44
C PHE A 117 -12.26 3.67 13.59
N SER A 118 -12.54 4.93 13.25
CA SER A 118 -13.67 5.32 12.41
C SER A 118 -13.58 4.69 11.02
N GLY A 119 -14.61 3.94 10.62
CA GLY A 119 -14.67 3.23 9.34
C GLY A 119 -14.10 1.81 9.36
N SER A 120 -13.63 1.31 10.51
CA SER A 120 -13.11 -0.07 10.64
C SER A 120 -14.12 -1.16 10.23
N HIS A 121 -15.41 -0.95 10.46
CA HIS A 121 -16.46 -1.90 10.06
C HIS A 121 -16.54 -2.14 8.54
N PHE A 122 -16.04 -1.22 7.71
CA PHE A 122 -15.95 -1.40 6.27
C PHE A 122 -14.86 -2.39 5.85
N ALA A 123 -13.96 -2.80 6.76
CA ALA A 123 -12.86 -3.71 6.43
C ALA A 123 -13.36 -5.00 5.77
N LYS A 124 -14.40 -5.61 6.35
CA LYS A 124 -15.03 -6.83 5.83
C LYS A 124 -15.88 -6.56 4.60
N GLU A 125 -16.74 -5.53 4.65
CA GLU A 125 -17.64 -5.17 3.55
C GLU A 125 -16.87 -4.90 2.24
N MET A 126 -15.72 -4.23 2.36
CA MET A 126 -14.92 -3.82 1.21
C MET A 126 -13.82 -4.82 0.84
N ASP A 127 -13.72 -5.93 1.57
CA ASP A 127 -12.74 -6.99 1.35
C ASP A 127 -11.28 -6.47 1.44
N ILE A 128 -10.98 -5.72 2.51
CA ILE A 128 -9.73 -4.97 2.62
C ILE A 128 -8.49 -5.88 2.66
N ILE A 129 -8.57 -7.02 3.35
CA ILE A 129 -7.46 -7.98 3.42
C ILE A 129 -7.09 -8.47 2.01
N ASN A 130 -8.04 -9.06 1.27
CA ASN A 130 -7.72 -9.63 -0.04
C ASN A 130 -7.41 -8.56 -1.09
N LYS A 131 -8.14 -7.44 -1.09
CA LYS A 131 -7.94 -6.42 -2.11
C LYS A 131 -6.70 -5.56 -1.86
N TYR A 132 -6.31 -5.32 -0.61
CA TYR A 132 -5.24 -4.36 -0.30
C TYR A 132 -4.03 -4.97 0.37
N VAL A 133 -4.19 -5.85 1.35
CA VAL A 133 -3.02 -6.50 2.01
C VAL A 133 -2.35 -7.47 1.05
N PHE A 134 -3.15 -8.32 0.37
CA PHE A 134 -2.66 -9.22 -0.67
C PHE A 134 -2.60 -8.57 -2.07
N GLY A 135 -3.02 -7.31 -2.19
CA GLY A 135 -3.04 -6.53 -3.44
C GLY A 135 -1.67 -5.99 -3.86
N ILE A 136 -0.63 -6.81 -3.79
CA ILE A 136 0.74 -6.46 -4.20
C ILE A 136 1.09 -7.09 -5.56
N SER A 137 2.17 -6.61 -6.17
CA SER A 137 2.73 -7.19 -7.39
C SER A 137 3.42 -8.53 -7.12
N ASP A 138 3.31 -9.45 -8.07
CA ASP A 138 4.16 -10.63 -8.11
C ASP A 138 5.63 -10.19 -8.34
N ILE A 139 6.55 -10.81 -7.62
CA ILE A 139 7.99 -10.47 -7.61
C ILE A 139 8.80 -11.65 -8.13
#